data_AF-A0A554S0X2-F1
#
_entry.id   AF-A0A554S0X2-F1
#
_cell.length_a   1.000
_cell.length_b   1.000
_cell.length_c   1.000
_cell.angle_alpha   90.00
_cell.angle_beta   90.00
_cell.angle_gamma   90.00
#
_symmetry.space_group_name_H-M   'P 1'
#
loop_
_entity.id
_entity.type
_entity.pdbx_description
1 polymer ?
#
loop_
_entity_poly.entity_id
_entity_poly.type
_entity_poly.pdbx_seq_one_letter_code
_entity_poly.pdbx_strand_id
1 'polypeptide(L)'
;MKRPTQQRGATLIEVLVAIVILAIGLFGMAGLTSAALKYNQFSRMRATGLSLVNDYAERARANLAGFAGYTHAKAYNASAREAASTDPTPPPAACEVDTSVPDRPVNTCGAAIAAYDLAQWLTNVGNRLPGGTAYVTTELVDAASGVNGLPATRVLNIWLIWRAIAEDTGFALHQACPIAGANIAAPTEVNCMYFRVTL
;
A
#
# COMPACT_ATOMS: atom_id res chain seq x y z
N MET A 1 57.50 9.83 -53.57
CA MET A 1 57.43 11.15 -52.89
C MET A 1 55.98 11.36 -52.43
N LYS A 2 55.67 11.11 -51.15
CA LYS A 2 54.29 11.27 -50.60
C LYS A 2 54.11 12.72 -50.13
N ARG A 3 53.16 13.44 -50.71
CA ARG A 3 52.81 14.81 -50.29
C ARG A 3 52.11 14.75 -48.92
N PRO A 4 52.50 15.57 -47.93
CA PRO A 4 51.76 15.65 -46.68
C PRO A 4 50.42 16.33 -46.95
N THR A 5 49.32 15.67 -46.56
CA THR A 5 47.98 16.25 -46.56
C THR A 5 47.91 17.35 -45.50
N GLN A 6 47.55 18.57 -45.92
CA GLN A 6 47.36 19.68 -44.99
C GLN A 6 46.14 19.43 -44.10
N GLN A 7 46.35 19.25 -42.79
CA GLN A 7 45.30 19.35 -41.79
C GLN A 7 44.80 20.80 -41.78
N ARG A 8 43.63 21.03 -42.37
CA ARG A 8 42.90 22.29 -42.23
C ARG A 8 42.22 22.28 -40.87
N GLY A 9 42.40 23.34 -40.08
CA GLY A 9 42.01 23.49 -38.67
C GLY A 9 40.50 23.40 -38.38
N ALA A 10 39.87 22.28 -38.71
CA ALA A 10 38.50 21.92 -38.33
C ALA A 10 38.46 21.05 -37.06
N THR A 11 39.61 20.63 -36.52
CA THR A 11 39.68 19.68 -35.39
C THR A 11 39.12 20.24 -34.09
N LEU A 12 39.27 21.54 -33.83
CA LEU A 12 38.82 22.15 -32.56
C LEU A 12 37.30 22.34 -32.53
N ILE A 13 36.69 22.71 -33.67
CA ILE A 13 35.22 22.80 -33.81
C ILE A 13 34.60 21.39 -33.80
N GLU A 14 35.22 20.43 -34.47
CA GLU A 14 34.77 19.03 -34.49
C GLU A 14 34.75 18.41 -33.08
N VAL A 15 35.81 18.63 -32.29
CA VAL A 15 35.86 18.20 -30.89
C VAL A 15 34.82 18.92 -30.03
N LEU A 16 34.61 20.23 -30.23
CA LEU A 16 33.61 20.99 -29.48
C LEU A 16 32.19 20.49 -29.77
N VAL A 17 31.86 20.21 -31.04
CA VAL A 17 30.56 19.62 -31.42
C VAL A 17 30.41 18.21 -30.86
N ALA A 18 31.47 17.37 -30.89
CA ALA A 18 31.44 16.04 -30.29
C ALA A 18 31.17 16.08 -28.77
N ILE A 19 31.80 17.01 -28.05
CA ILE A 19 31.56 17.23 -26.61
C ILE A 19 30.12 17.70 -26.36
N VAL A 20 29.58 18.59 -27.20
CA VAL A 20 28.18 19.07 -27.07
C VAL A 20 27.18 17.92 -27.26
N ILE A 21 27.36 17.11 -28.30
CA ILE A 21 26.48 15.95 -28.57
C ILE A 21 26.58 14.94 -27.41
N LEU A 22 27.79 14.66 -26.93
CA LEU A 22 28.00 13.77 -25.78
C LEU A 22 27.32 14.32 -24.52
N ALA A 23 27.48 15.61 -24.24
CA ALA A 23 26.84 16.25 -23.10
C ALA A 23 25.32 16.13 -23.15
N ILE A 24 24.69 16.41 -24.30
CA ILE A 24 23.24 16.24 -24.50
C ILE A 24 22.82 14.79 -24.28
N GLY A 25 23.58 13.83 -24.84
CA GLY A 25 23.32 12.40 -24.64
C GLY A 25 23.37 11.98 -23.17
N LEU A 26 24.35 12.49 -22.42
CA LEU A 26 24.51 12.17 -21.00
C LEU A 26 23.40 12.79 -20.13
N PHE A 27 23.01 14.04 -20.40
CA PHE A 27 21.87 14.67 -19.71
C PHE A 27 20.54 13.97 -20.03
N GLY A 28 20.35 13.52 -21.28
CA GLY A 28 19.19 12.69 -21.65
C GLY A 28 19.12 11.38 -20.86
N MET A 29 20.24 10.66 -20.74
CA MET A 29 20.31 9.44 -19.93
C MET A 29 20.06 9.71 -18.44
N ALA A 30 20.62 10.79 -17.89
CA ALA A 30 20.40 11.15 -16.48
C ALA A 30 18.93 11.44 -16.17
N GLY A 31 18.21 12.09 -17.10
CA GLY A 31 16.76 12.28 -16.99
C GLY A 31 16.01 10.94 -16.96
N LEU A 32 16.32 10.04 -17.89
CA LEU A 32 15.68 8.72 -17.96
C LEU A 32 15.96 7.85 -16.73
N THR A 33 17.20 7.84 -16.22
CA THR A 33 17.53 7.08 -15.01
C THR A 33 16.81 7.61 -13.78
N SER A 34 16.67 8.94 -13.65
CA SER A 34 15.91 9.55 -12.55
C SER A 34 14.43 9.16 -12.58
N ALA A 35 13.79 9.19 -13.76
CA ALA A 35 12.41 8.76 -13.94
C ALA A 35 12.26 7.26 -13.64
N ALA A 36 13.18 6.43 -14.14
CA ALA A 36 13.18 5.00 -13.87
C ALA A 36 13.27 4.68 -12.36
N LEU A 37 14.08 5.42 -11.60
CA LEU A 37 14.17 5.27 -10.15
C LEU A 37 12.83 5.57 -9.46
N LYS A 38 12.15 6.65 -9.85
CA LYS A 38 10.82 7.00 -9.32
C LYS A 38 9.78 5.90 -9.60
N TYR A 39 9.71 5.42 -10.85
CA TYR A 39 8.83 4.31 -11.22
C TYR A 39 9.12 3.03 -10.42
N ASN A 40 10.40 2.72 -10.21
CA ASN A 40 10.80 1.57 -9.40
C ASN A 40 10.36 1.73 -7.94
N GLN A 41 10.48 2.93 -7.35
CA GLN A 41 10.00 3.18 -5.99
C GLN A 41 8.48 2.99 -5.88
N PHE A 42 7.72 3.53 -6.83
CA PHE A 42 6.26 3.36 -6.87
C PHE A 42 5.87 1.88 -6.99
N SER A 43 6.49 1.14 -7.92
CA SER A 43 6.25 -0.30 -8.10
C SER A 43 6.55 -1.10 -6.82
N ARG A 44 7.66 -0.76 -6.12
CA ARG A 44 8.01 -1.36 -4.82
C ARG A 44 6.93 -1.08 -3.78
N MET A 45 6.48 0.16 -3.62
CA MET A 45 5.41 0.52 -2.66
C MET A 45 4.11 -0.24 -2.95
N ARG A 46 3.74 -0.36 -4.24
CA ARG A 46 2.55 -1.12 -4.64
C ARG A 46 2.67 -2.61 -4.30
N ALA A 47 3.83 -3.21 -4.54
CA ALA A 47 4.09 -4.61 -4.18
C ALA A 47 4.05 -4.81 -2.65
N THR A 48 4.63 -3.88 -1.88
CA THR A 48 4.56 -3.88 -0.42
C THR A 48 3.11 -3.78 0.07
N GLY A 49 2.31 -2.88 -0.50
CA GLY A 49 0.89 -2.73 -0.17
C GLY A 49 0.09 -4.00 -0.45
N LEU A 50 0.30 -4.65 -1.60
CA LEU A 50 -0.33 -5.92 -1.93
C LEU A 50 0.06 -7.03 -0.93
N SER A 51 1.33 -7.12 -0.56
CA SER A 51 1.79 -8.10 0.44
C SER A 51 1.13 -7.87 1.81
N LEU A 52 1.02 -6.62 2.26
CA LEU A 52 0.34 -6.26 3.52
C LEU A 52 -1.15 -6.62 3.48
N VAL A 53 -1.82 -6.35 2.37
CA VAL A 53 -3.24 -6.68 2.20
C VAL A 53 -3.46 -8.19 2.18
N ASN A 54 -2.60 -8.94 1.50
CA ASN A 54 -2.69 -10.40 1.47
C ASN A 54 -2.50 -11.02 2.87
N ASP A 55 -1.56 -10.52 3.67
CA ASP A 55 -1.39 -10.95 5.08
C ASP A 55 -2.68 -10.73 5.88
N TYR A 56 -3.28 -9.55 5.79
CA TYR A 56 -4.51 -9.25 6.52
C TYR A 56 -5.74 -9.99 6.00
N ALA A 57 -5.84 -10.15 4.68
CA ALA A 57 -6.88 -10.93 4.03
C ALA A 57 -6.86 -12.39 4.51
N GLU A 58 -5.68 -12.98 4.62
CA GLU A 58 -5.55 -14.37 5.03
C GLU A 58 -5.93 -14.58 6.50
N ARG A 59 -5.56 -13.64 7.38
CA ARG A 59 -6.04 -13.60 8.78
C ARG A 59 -7.56 -13.48 8.85
N ALA A 60 -8.15 -12.64 8.00
CA ALA A 60 -9.59 -12.46 7.92
C ALA A 60 -10.32 -13.73 7.43
N ARG A 61 -9.75 -14.45 6.46
CA ARG A 61 -10.28 -15.75 6.00
C ARG A 61 -10.21 -16.82 7.08
N ALA A 62 -9.11 -16.87 7.83
CA ALA A 62 -8.94 -17.80 8.94
C ALA A 62 -9.94 -17.54 10.09
N ASN A 63 -10.44 -16.31 10.22
CA ASN A 63 -11.35 -15.89 11.29
C ASN A 63 -12.58 -15.14 10.76
N LEU A 64 -13.36 -15.77 9.87
CA LEU A 64 -14.52 -15.12 9.24
C LEU A 64 -15.56 -14.60 10.25
N ALA A 65 -15.72 -15.30 11.38
CA ALA A 65 -16.64 -14.93 12.45
C ALA A 65 -16.24 -13.61 13.14
N GLY A 66 -14.95 -13.39 13.38
CA GLY A 66 -14.43 -12.14 13.94
C GLY A 66 -14.62 -10.93 13.04
N PHE A 67 -14.75 -11.16 11.73
CA PHE A 67 -14.89 -10.13 10.71
C PHE A 67 -16.35 -9.83 10.33
N ALA A 68 -17.33 -10.49 10.94
CA ALA A 68 -18.73 -10.41 10.50
C ALA A 68 -19.39 -9.01 10.64
N GLY A 69 -18.91 -8.17 11.56
CA GLY A 69 -19.34 -6.78 11.78
C GLY A 69 -18.16 -5.81 11.90
N TYR A 70 -17.04 -6.15 11.27
CA TYR A 70 -15.77 -5.51 11.55
C TYR A 70 -15.59 -4.22 10.75
N THR A 71 -15.48 -3.10 11.45
CA THR A 71 -15.15 -1.81 10.85
C THR A 71 -14.02 -1.17 11.63
N HIS A 72 -12.92 -0.85 10.93
CA HIS A 72 -11.83 -0.07 11.49
C HIS A 72 -11.77 1.30 10.81
N ALA A 73 -12.34 2.27 11.52
CA ALA A 73 -12.34 3.68 11.17
C ALA A 73 -11.56 4.48 12.22
N LYS A 74 -10.23 4.39 12.22
CA LYS A 74 -9.41 5.36 12.97
C LYS A 74 -9.06 6.54 12.08
N ALA A 75 -9.02 7.72 12.70
CA ALA A 75 -8.53 8.91 12.04
C ALA A 75 -7.09 8.72 11.56
N TYR A 76 -6.82 9.13 10.33
CA TYR A 76 -5.46 9.23 9.84
C TYR A 76 -4.66 10.19 10.72
N ASN A 77 -3.59 9.70 11.33
CA ASN A 77 -2.65 10.50 12.08
C ASN A 77 -1.23 10.09 11.69
N ALA A 78 -0.63 10.88 10.79
CA ALA A 78 0.71 10.64 10.24
C ALA A 78 1.82 10.50 11.30
N SER A 79 1.61 11.09 12.49
CA SER A 79 2.53 11.08 13.62
C SER A 79 2.22 10.04 14.70
N ALA A 80 1.11 9.30 14.59
CA ALA A 80 0.69 8.36 15.63
C ALA A 80 1.34 6.97 15.52
N ARG A 81 2.06 6.69 14.42
CA ARG A 81 2.73 5.41 14.21
C ARG A 81 4.16 5.58 13.78
N GLU A 82 5.01 5.65 14.79
CA GLU A 82 6.43 5.33 14.65
C GLU A 82 6.58 3.84 14.33
N ALA A 83 7.66 3.50 13.64
CA ALA A 83 8.00 2.10 13.43
C ALA A 83 8.16 1.42 14.80
N ALA A 84 7.35 0.40 15.07
CA ALA A 84 7.42 -0.31 16.34
C ALA A 84 8.71 -1.14 16.39
N SER A 85 9.53 -0.90 17.41
CA SER A 85 10.77 -1.65 17.69
C SER A 85 10.53 -2.92 18.50
N THR A 86 9.33 -3.09 19.03
CA THR A 86 8.87 -4.24 19.81
C THR A 86 7.43 -4.56 19.43
N ASP A 87 7.02 -5.82 19.61
CA ASP A 87 5.62 -6.21 19.43
C ASP A 87 4.77 -5.52 20.51
N PRO A 88 3.87 -4.58 20.14
CA PRO A 88 3.11 -3.81 21.12
C PRO A 88 1.83 -4.50 21.57
N THR A 89 1.45 -5.66 20.99
CA THR A 89 0.13 -6.24 21.26
C THR A 89 0.23 -7.43 22.20
N PRO A 90 -0.29 -7.32 23.44
CA PRO A 90 -0.44 -8.50 24.28
C PRO A 90 -1.41 -9.49 23.60
N PRO A 91 -1.12 -10.80 23.66
CA PRO A 91 -2.04 -11.81 23.14
C PRO A 91 -3.38 -11.72 23.89
N PRO A 92 -4.51 -11.98 23.21
CA PRO A 92 -5.80 -11.99 23.88
C PRO A 92 -5.82 -13.00 25.03
N ALA A 93 -6.29 -12.57 26.20
CA ALA A 93 -6.38 -13.42 27.39
C ALA A 93 -7.47 -14.47 27.17
N ALA A 94 -7.03 -15.73 26.98
CA ALA A 94 -7.85 -16.94 26.84
C ALA A 94 -8.86 -16.95 25.68
N CYS A 95 -8.52 -17.72 24.64
CA CYS A 95 -9.50 -18.12 23.65
C CYS A 95 -10.23 -19.38 24.14
N GLU A 96 -11.46 -19.23 24.63
CA GLU A 96 -12.31 -20.35 25.01
C GLU A 96 -13.49 -20.49 24.05
N VAL A 97 -13.65 -21.69 23.51
CA VAL A 97 -14.88 -22.08 22.81
C VAL A 97 -15.88 -22.46 23.89
N ASP A 98 -16.95 -21.68 24.03
CA ASP A 98 -18.05 -22.04 24.91
C ASP A 98 -18.80 -23.22 24.28
N THR A 99 -18.63 -24.40 24.89
CA THR A 99 -19.25 -25.66 24.48
C THR A 99 -20.41 -26.07 25.41
N SER A 100 -20.88 -25.15 26.27
CA SER A 100 -22.02 -25.40 27.18
C SER A 100 -23.28 -25.85 26.43
N VAL A 101 -23.40 -25.48 25.15
CA VAL A 101 -24.39 -26.00 24.20
C VAL A 101 -23.66 -26.73 23.06
N PRO A 102 -23.57 -28.07 23.09
CA PRO A 102 -22.79 -28.84 22.11
C PRO A 102 -23.24 -28.65 20.66
N ASP A 103 -24.53 -28.38 20.43
CA ASP A 103 -25.10 -28.15 19.10
C ASP A 103 -24.86 -26.71 18.59
N ARG A 104 -24.32 -25.82 19.43
CA ARG A 104 -24.10 -24.40 19.13
C ARG A 104 -22.87 -23.86 19.86
N PRO A 105 -21.66 -24.36 19.53
CA PRO A 105 -20.45 -23.83 20.14
C PRO A 105 -20.30 -22.34 19.80
N VAL A 106 -20.09 -21.51 20.82
CA VAL A 106 -19.88 -20.07 20.64
C VAL A 106 -18.39 -19.78 20.74
N ASN A 107 -17.79 -19.36 19.62
CA ASN A 107 -16.44 -18.83 19.63
C ASN A 107 -16.49 -17.39 20.18
N THR A 108 -16.13 -17.24 21.46
CA THR A 108 -16.09 -15.93 22.14
C THR A 108 -14.90 -15.08 21.71
N CYS A 109 -13.97 -15.65 20.95
CA CYS A 109 -12.63 -15.12 20.71
C CYS A 109 -12.49 -14.52 19.32
N GLY A 110 -13.42 -14.77 18.40
CA GLY A 110 -13.33 -14.28 17.02
C GLY A 110 -13.09 -12.78 16.95
N ALA A 111 -13.83 -11.98 17.74
CA ALA A 111 -13.64 -10.54 17.79
C ALA A 111 -12.30 -10.13 18.43
N ALA A 112 -11.86 -10.82 19.49
CA ALA A 112 -10.60 -10.55 20.17
C ALA A 112 -9.38 -10.87 19.28
N ILE A 113 -9.42 -11.99 18.56
CA ILE A 113 -8.40 -12.39 17.58
C ILE A 113 -8.38 -11.40 16.42
N ALA A 114 -9.55 -10.99 15.89
CA ALA A 114 -9.60 -10.01 14.80
C ALA A 114 -9.02 -8.65 15.20
N ALA A 115 -9.25 -8.20 16.45
CA ALA A 115 -8.64 -6.99 16.99
C ALA A 115 -7.12 -7.13 17.18
N TYR A 116 -6.66 -8.29 17.64
CA TYR A 116 -5.24 -8.62 17.75
C TYR A 116 -4.54 -8.62 16.38
N ASP A 117 -5.12 -9.32 15.41
CA ASP A 117 -4.63 -9.40 14.03
C ASP A 117 -4.56 -8.02 13.38
N LEU A 118 -5.59 -7.19 13.58
CA LEU A 118 -5.56 -5.80 13.12
C LEU A 118 -4.39 -5.06 13.74
N ALA A 119 -4.22 -5.09 15.05
CA ALA A 119 -3.19 -4.31 15.73
C ALA A 119 -1.77 -4.75 15.30
N GLN A 120 -1.56 -6.05 15.14
CA GLN A 120 -0.34 -6.62 14.56
C GLN A 120 -0.10 -6.17 13.12
N TRP A 121 -1.10 -6.36 12.26
CA TRP A 121 -1.01 -5.97 10.86
C TRP A 121 -0.75 -4.46 10.71
N LEU A 122 -1.45 -3.65 11.47
CA LEU A 122 -1.32 -2.20 11.48
C LEU A 122 0.08 -1.72 11.94
N THR A 123 0.73 -2.50 12.80
CA THR A 123 2.14 -2.28 13.17
C THR A 123 3.06 -2.56 11.97
N ASN A 124 2.84 -3.66 11.25
CA ASN A 124 3.56 -3.97 10.02
C ASN A 124 3.33 -2.92 8.92
N VAL A 125 2.11 -2.39 8.81
CA VAL A 125 1.78 -1.28 7.89
C VAL A 125 2.62 -0.05 8.23
N GLY A 126 2.68 0.36 9.49
CA GLY A 126 3.50 1.50 9.93
C GLY A 126 5.01 1.29 9.73
N ASN A 127 5.49 0.05 9.89
CA ASN A 127 6.90 -0.30 9.69
C ASN A 127 7.33 -0.32 8.22
N ARG A 128 6.42 -0.68 7.29
CA ARG A 128 6.73 -0.85 5.86
C ARG A 128 6.31 0.33 4.99
N LEU A 129 5.38 1.16 5.47
CA LEU A 129 4.93 2.38 4.82
C LEU A 129 5.18 3.58 5.76
N PRO A 130 5.94 4.61 5.34
CA PRO A 130 6.25 5.76 6.17
C PRO A 130 4.98 6.49 6.68
N GLY A 131 4.77 6.52 8.00
CA GLY A 131 3.54 7.07 8.59
C GLY A 131 2.28 6.33 8.15
N GLY A 132 2.42 5.04 7.83
CA GLY A 132 1.39 4.19 7.26
C GLY A 132 0.29 3.85 8.24
N THR A 133 -0.94 3.87 7.76
CA THR A 133 -2.14 3.37 8.45
C THR A 133 -3.08 2.74 7.45
N ALA A 134 -4.20 2.21 7.93
CA ALA A 134 -5.23 1.67 7.06
C ALA A 134 -6.65 1.97 7.57
N TYR A 135 -7.55 2.08 6.60
CA TYR A 135 -9.00 2.16 6.81
C TYR A 135 -9.62 0.89 6.25
N VAL A 136 -10.43 0.21 7.05
CA VAL A 136 -10.99 -1.10 6.70
C VAL A 136 -12.48 -1.13 6.97
N THR A 137 -13.26 -1.54 5.99
CA THR A 137 -14.70 -1.74 6.12
C THR A 137 -15.09 -3.09 5.55
N THR A 138 -16.09 -3.74 6.13
CA THR A 138 -16.70 -4.95 5.57
C THR A 138 -18.04 -4.62 4.93
N GLU A 139 -18.34 -5.27 3.82
CA GLU A 139 -19.67 -5.26 3.20
C GLU A 139 -20.14 -6.69 2.96
N LEU A 140 -21.46 -6.89 2.98
CA LEU A 140 -22.10 -8.11 2.49
C LEU A 140 -22.69 -7.79 1.13
N VAL A 141 -22.29 -8.57 0.13
CA VAL A 141 -22.79 -8.45 -1.24
C VAL A 141 -23.71 -9.62 -1.49
N ASP A 142 -24.99 -9.33 -1.69
CA ASP A 142 -25.99 -10.34 -2.05
C ASP A 142 -25.68 -10.95 -3.42
N ALA A 143 -26.18 -12.16 -3.64
CA ALA A 143 -26.12 -12.78 -4.96
C ALA A 143 -26.79 -11.89 -6.00
N ALA A 144 -26.33 -11.98 -7.26
CA ALA A 144 -26.94 -11.24 -8.35
C ALA A 144 -28.45 -11.51 -8.44
N SER A 145 -29.22 -10.46 -8.75
CA SER A 145 -30.68 -10.55 -8.87
C SER A 145 -31.09 -11.72 -9.77
N GLY A 146 -31.95 -12.61 -9.26
CA GLY A 146 -32.45 -13.79 -9.97
C GLY A 146 -31.69 -15.09 -9.68
N VAL A 147 -30.61 -15.04 -8.89
CA VAL A 147 -29.89 -16.24 -8.43
C VAL A 147 -30.35 -16.62 -7.03
N ASN A 148 -31.04 -17.76 -6.90
CA ASN A 148 -31.54 -18.26 -5.63
C ASN A 148 -30.57 -19.28 -5.00
N GLY A 149 -30.46 -19.27 -3.67
CA GLY A 149 -29.74 -20.29 -2.90
C GLY A 149 -28.24 -20.05 -2.71
N LEU A 150 -27.69 -18.92 -3.19
CA LEU A 150 -26.32 -18.51 -2.89
C LEU A 150 -26.28 -17.60 -1.65
N PRO A 151 -25.41 -17.86 -0.66
CA PRO A 151 -25.26 -16.99 0.49
C PRO A 151 -24.62 -15.66 0.07
N ALA A 152 -24.90 -14.60 0.84
CA ALA A 152 -24.22 -13.31 0.66
C ALA A 152 -22.71 -13.49 0.82
N THR A 153 -21.96 -12.84 -0.08
CA THR A 153 -20.49 -12.88 -0.09
C THR A 153 -19.96 -11.76 0.78
N ARG A 154 -19.01 -12.08 1.67
CA ARG A 154 -18.38 -11.07 2.51
C ARG A 154 -17.19 -10.47 1.78
N VAL A 155 -17.14 -9.14 1.73
CA VAL A 155 -16.07 -8.40 1.08
C VAL A 155 -15.42 -7.47 2.08
N LEU A 156 -14.09 -7.49 2.11
CA LEU A 156 -13.23 -6.63 2.89
C LEU A 156 -12.67 -5.53 1.98
N ASN A 157 -13.04 -4.29 2.26
CA ASN A 157 -12.55 -3.10 1.59
C ASN A 157 -11.42 -2.50 2.44
N ILE A 158 -10.21 -2.42 1.87
CA ILE A 158 -9.01 -1.98 2.56
C ILE A 158 -8.42 -0.79 1.81
N TRP A 159 -8.21 0.30 2.52
CA TRP A 159 -7.42 1.43 2.07
C TRP A 159 -6.14 1.52 2.88
N LEU A 160 -4.99 1.33 2.24
CA LEU A 160 -3.69 1.68 2.82
C LEU A 160 -3.44 3.16 2.60
N ILE A 161 -3.01 3.87 3.64
CA ILE A 161 -2.83 5.32 3.63
C ILE A 161 -1.44 5.62 4.20
N TRP A 162 -0.62 6.39 3.50
CA TRP A 162 0.72 6.75 3.98
C TRP A 162 1.14 8.12 3.46
N ARG A 163 2.19 8.69 4.06
CA ARG A 163 2.73 9.98 3.61
C ARG A 163 3.46 9.81 2.28
N ALA A 164 3.16 10.69 1.33
CA ALA A 164 3.94 10.77 0.10
C ALA A 164 5.39 11.18 0.41
N ILE A 165 6.34 10.65 -0.36
CA ILE A 165 7.62 11.32 -0.55
C ILE A 165 7.29 12.49 -1.47
N ALA A 166 7.68 13.72 -1.12
CA ALA A 166 7.36 14.92 -1.90
C ALA A 166 7.67 14.69 -3.38
N GLU A 167 6.63 14.54 -4.20
CA GLU A 167 6.76 14.42 -5.64
C GLU A 167 6.19 15.69 -6.27
N ASP A 168 7.06 16.38 -7.00
CA ASP A 168 6.66 17.48 -7.87
C ASP A 168 5.67 16.95 -8.91
N THR A 169 4.63 17.73 -9.15
CA THR A 169 3.40 17.36 -9.87
C THR A 169 3.70 16.63 -11.19
N GLY A 170 3.40 15.33 -11.29
CA GLY A 170 3.60 14.60 -12.56
C GLY A 170 3.27 13.11 -12.58
N PHE A 171 3.30 12.40 -11.43
CA PHE A 171 3.02 10.95 -11.35
C PHE A 171 1.89 10.58 -10.39
N ALA A 172 0.89 11.45 -10.29
CA ALA A 172 -0.27 11.26 -9.44
C ALA A 172 -1.23 10.18 -9.99
N LEU A 173 -0.99 8.91 -9.67
CA LEU A 173 -2.06 7.91 -9.59
C LEU A 173 -2.66 7.96 -8.18
N HIS A 174 -3.27 9.08 -7.82
CA HIS A 174 -4.07 9.15 -6.60
C HIS A 174 -5.38 8.39 -6.87
N GLN A 175 -5.46 7.12 -6.46
CA GLN A 175 -6.76 6.57 -6.13
C GLN A 175 -7.34 7.43 -5.00
N ALA A 176 -8.61 7.80 -5.11
CA ALA A 176 -9.25 8.69 -4.15
C ALA A 176 -9.15 8.11 -2.74
N CYS A 177 -8.53 8.86 -1.84
CA CYS A 177 -8.52 8.54 -0.42
C CYS A 177 -9.93 8.62 0.17
N PRO A 178 -10.30 7.76 1.13
CA PRO A 178 -11.60 7.84 1.79
C PRO A 178 -11.58 8.96 2.84
N ILE A 179 -11.63 10.24 2.41
CA ILE A 179 -11.42 11.42 3.28
C ILE A 179 -12.37 11.41 4.49
N ALA A 180 -13.67 11.24 4.24
CA ALA A 180 -14.68 11.21 5.31
C ALA A 180 -14.60 9.93 6.16
N GLY A 181 -14.40 8.76 5.54
CA GLY A 181 -14.35 7.48 6.26
C GLY A 181 -13.11 7.32 7.14
N ALA A 182 -11.95 7.75 6.65
CA ALA A 182 -10.67 7.64 7.36
C ALA A 182 -10.32 8.91 8.17
N ASN A 183 -11.24 9.87 8.30
CA ASN A 183 -11.06 11.16 8.97
C ASN A 183 -9.70 11.82 8.64
N ILE A 184 -9.38 11.92 7.35
CA ILE A 184 -8.13 12.53 6.88
C ILE A 184 -8.31 14.05 6.95
N ALA A 185 -7.50 14.73 7.75
CA ALA A 185 -7.54 16.19 7.85
C ALA A 185 -7.10 16.84 6.52
N ALA A 186 -7.92 17.72 5.95
CA ALA A 186 -7.48 18.55 4.84
C ALA A 186 -6.48 19.61 5.37
N PRO A 187 -5.36 19.89 4.66
CA PRO A 187 -4.94 19.45 3.34
C PRO A 187 -3.71 18.50 3.39
N THR A 188 -3.80 17.35 4.05
CA THR A 188 -2.64 16.44 4.13
C THR A 188 -2.36 15.76 2.78
N GLU A 189 -1.16 15.92 2.23
CA GLU A 189 -0.65 15.15 1.10
C GLU A 189 -0.42 13.69 1.53
N VAL A 190 -1.41 12.84 1.28
CA VAL A 190 -1.35 11.40 1.57
C VAL A 190 -1.57 10.60 0.30
N ASN A 191 -0.86 9.49 0.21
CA ASN A 191 -1.09 8.49 -0.82
C ASN A 191 -2.02 7.40 -0.28
N CYS A 192 -2.92 6.94 -1.15
CA CYS A 192 -3.86 5.88 -0.83
C CYS A 192 -3.81 4.78 -1.89
N MET A 193 -3.99 3.54 -1.42
CA MET A 193 -4.22 2.38 -2.28
C MET A 193 -5.45 1.64 -1.80
N TYR A 194 -6.36 1.36 -2.72
CA TYR A 194 -7.59 0.63 -2.44
C TYR A 194 -7.50 -0.81 -2.91
N PHE A 195 -7.95 -1.72 -2.05
CA PHE A 195 -8.04 -3.15 -2.32
C PHE A 195 -9.43 -3.65 -1.90
N ARG A 196 -9.99 -4.51 -2.75
CA ARG A 196 -11.25 -5.21 -2.50
C ARG A 196 -10.94 -6.70 -2.43
N VAL A 197 -11.25 -7.33 -1.31
CA VAL A 197 -10.92 -8.73 -1.04
C VAL A 197 -12.19 -9.48 -0.69
N THR A 198 -12.47 -10.58 -1.39
CA THR A 198 -13.51 -11.52 -1.00
C THR A 198 -12.99 -12.47 0.09
N LEU A 199 -13.79 -12.63 1.16
CA LEU A 199 -13.53 -13.52 2.28
C LEU A 199 -14.31 -14.82 2.16
#